data_AF-A0A499URG6-F1
#
_entry.id   AF-A0A499URG6-F1
#
_cell.length_a   1.000
_cell.length_b   1.000
_cell.length_c   1.000
_cell.angle_alpha   90.00
_cell.angle_beta   90.00
_cell.angle_gamma   90.00
#
_symmetry.space_group_name_H-M   'P 1'
#
loop_
_entity.id
_entity.type
_entity.pdbx_description
1 polymer ?
#
loop_
_entity_poly.entity_id
_entity_poly.type
_entity_poly.pdbx_seq_one_letter_code
_entity_poly.pdbx_strand_id
1 'polypeptide(L)'
;MGANLSLSRAAFDQAGGFDEGFGTRWGCEDLELGVRLLAAGHRPTVDRGAPGVHLTHARPDRWEQHEATHQRFASLHDTADVRALPLLLTGSLAAYFAAAES
;
A
#
# COMPACT_ATOMS: atom_id res chain seq x y z
N MET A 1 2.46 3.30 2.33
CA MET A 1 3.06 2.92 3.63
C MET A 1 4.39 2.22 3.37
N GLY A 2 5.44 2.87 2.87
CA GLY A 2 6.60 2.09 2.37
C GLY A 2 7.98 2.74 2.49
N ALA A 3 8.06 4.05 2.71
CA ALA A 3 9.34 4.75 2.75
C ALA A 3 10.10 4.60 4.08
N ASN A 4 9.41 4.29 5.18
CA ASN A 4 9.99 4.09 6.51
C ASN A 4 9.05 3.23 7.36
N LEU A 5 9.30 1.92 7.39
CA LEU A 5 8.49 0.93 8.11
C LEU A 5 9.42 -0.05 8.82
N SER A 6 9.07 -0.39 10.07
CA SER A 6 9.70 -1.47 10.84
C SER A 6 8.63 -2.47 11.25
N LEU A 7 8.95 -3.76 11.18
CA LEU A 7 8.10 -4.84 11.66
C LEU A 7 8.97 -6.00 12.18
N SER A 8 8.39 -6.85 13.04
CA SER A 8 9.09 -8.04 13.51
C SER A 8 9.22 -9.07 12.38
N ARG A 9 10.31 -9.85 12.43
CA ARG A 9 10.51 -10.96 11.49
C ARG A 9 9.33 -11.94 11.52
N ALA A 10 8.83 -12.24 12.71
CA ALA A 10 7.70 -13.16 12.89
C ALA A 10 6.42 -12.64 12.22
N ALA A 11 6.12 -11.33 12.30
CA ALA A 11 4.96 -10.75 11.62
C ALA A 11 5.12 -10.77 10.10
N PHE A 12 6.34 -10.50 9.60
CA PHE A 12 6.64 -10.61 8.16
C PHE A 12 6.47 -12.04 7.64
N ASP A 13 7.02 -13.03 8.36
CA ASP A 13 6.89 -14.44 8.00
C ASP A 13 5.43 -14.92 8.08
N GLN A 14 4.69 -14.51 9.13
CA GLN A 14 3.27 -14.83 9.28
C GLN A 14 2.42 -14.28 8.13
N ALA A 15 2.74 -13.08 7.65
CA ALA A 15 2.06 -12.52 6.48
C ALA A 15 2.44 -13.27 5.18
N GLY A 16 3.57 -13.98 5.15
CA GLY A 16 4.12 -14.60 3.95
C GLY A 16 5.05 -13.69 3.15
N GLY A 17 5.58 -12.63 3.77
CA GLY A 17 6.46 -11.66 3.12
C GLY A 17 5.76 -10.75 2.11
N PHE A 18 6.51 -10.11 1.22
CA PHE A 18 5.94 -9.38 0.08
C PHE A 18 5.44 -10.36 -1.00
N ASP A 19 4.38 -9.99 -1.71
CA ASP A 19 4.02 -10.69 -2.94
C ASP A 19 4.98 -10.29 -4.07
N GLU A 20 5.84 -11.22 -4.48
CA GLU A 20 6.84 -11.01 -5.52
C GLU A 20 6.24 -10.63 -6.89
N GLY A 21 4.95 -10.91 -7.12
CA GLY A 21 4.25 -10.48 -8.33
C GLY A 21 4.16 -8.97 -8.51
N PHE A 22 4.37 -8.18 -7.45
CA PHE A 22 4.53 -6.73 -7.53
C PHE A 22 5.95 -6.31 -7.93
N GLY A 23 6.97 -7.14 -7.66
CA GLY A 23 8.39 -6.75 -7.70
C GLY A 23 8.97 -6.34 -9.06
N THR A 24 8.20 -6.48 -10.14
CA THR A 24 8.60 -6.01 -11.49
C THR A 24 8.15 -4.58 -11.80
N ARG A 25 7.28 -4.00 -10.96
CA ARG A 25 6.68 -2.67 -11.14
C ARG A 25 6.63 -1.95 -9.79
N TRP A 26 6.47 -0.64 -9.84
CA TRP A 26 6.37 0.19 -8.65
C TRP A 26 4.92 0.30 -8.15
N GLY A 27 4.74 0.19 -6.84
CA GLY A 27 3.54 0.59 -6.12
C GLY A 27 2.69 -0.57 -5.60
N CYS A 28 1.89 -0.25 -4.59
CA CYS A 28 0.90 -1.09 -3.90
C CYS A 28 1.46 -2.29 -3.09
N GLU A 29 2.71 -2.70 -3.25
CA GLU A 29 3.29 -3.86 -2.54
C GLU A 29 3.26 -3.69 -1.02
N ASP A 30 3.45 -2.46 -0.58
CA ASP A 30 3.52 -2.04 0.82
C ASP A 30 2.13 -1.96 1.46
N LEU A 31 1.15 -1.45 0.71
CA LEU A 31 -0.26 -1.42 1.09
C LEU A 31 -0.86 -2.83 1.14
N GLU A 32 -0.54 -3.67 0.16
CA GLU A 32 -1.00 -5.06 0.10
C GLU A 32 -0.48 -5.88 1.29
N LEU A 33 0.81 -5.75 1.62
CA LEU A 33 1.35 -6.33 2.85
C LEU A 33 0.63 -5.78 4.09
N GLY A 34 0.32 -4.48 4.12
CA GLY A 34 -0.44 -3.83 5.18
C GLY A 34 -1.83 -4.46 5.40
N VAL A 35 -2.57 -4.75 4.32
CA VAL A 35 -3.88 -5.41 4.40
C VAL A 35 -3.76 -6.81 5.03
N ARG A 36 -2.78 -7.61 4.60
CA ARG A 36 -2.54 -8.94 5.19
C ARG A 36 -2.15 -8.87 6.65
N LEU A 37 -1.31 -7.90 7.04
CA LEU A 37 -0.93 -7.67 8.44
C LEU A 37 -2.14 -7.26 9.30
N LEU A 38 -3.01 -6.38 8.79
CA LEU A 38 -4.24 -5.97 9.47
C LEU A 38 -5.19 -7.16 9.68
N ALA A 39 -5.37 -7.98 8.64
CA ALA A 39 -6.16 -9.22 8.69
C ALA A 39 -5.58 -10.25 9.69
N ALA A 40 -4.25 -10.30 9.82
CA ALA A 40 -3.55 -11.11 10.82
C ALA A 40 -3.60 -10.53 12.25
N GLY A 41 -4.30 -9.40 12.46
CA GLY A 41 -4.50 -8.79 13.77
C GLY A 41 -3.44 -7.74 14.17
N HIS A 42 -2.45 -7.47 13.33
CA HIS A 42 -1.47 -6.42 13.59
C HIS A 42 -2.09 -5.03 13.37
N ARG A 43 -1.52 -4.00 14.01
CA ARG A 43 -1.98 -2.61 13.84
C ARG A 43 -0.78 -1.69 13.62
N PRO A 44 -0.81 -0.85 12.58
CA PRO A 44 0.26 0.11 12.34
C PRO A 44 0.23 1.20 13.43
N THR A 45 1.42 1.59 13.88
CA THR A 45 1.63 2.76 14.75
C THR A 45 2.62 3.71 14.09
N VAL A 46 2.50 4.99 14.40
CA VAL A 46 3.43 6.02 13.92
C VAL A 46 4.25 6.52 15.09
N ASP A 47 5.56 6.26 15.07
CA ASP A 47 6.49 6.82 16.04
C ASP A 47 6.96 8.21 15.59
N ARG A 48 6.50 9.25 16.31
CA ARG A 48 6.87 10.64 16.03
C ARG A 48 8.34 10.94 16.38
N GLY A 49 9.00 10.09 17.17
CA GLY A 49 10.42 10.18 17.52
C GLY A 49 11.36 9.54 16.49
N ALA A 50 10.83 8.81 15.51
CA ALA A 50 11.61 8.13 14.47
C ALA A 50 11.30 8.66 13.06
N PRO A 51 11.58 9.95 12.76
CA PRO A 51 11.30 10.52 11.45
C PRO A 51 12.19 9.90 10.37
N GLY A 52 11.60 9.62 9.20
CA GLY A 52 12.33 9.26 7.99
C GLY A 52 12.31 10.41 7.00
N VAL A 53 13.46 10.78 6.44
CA VAL A 53 13.56 11.76 5.36
C VAL A 53 13.58 11.00 4.03
N HIS A 54 12.57 11.23 3.20
CA HIS A 54 12.46 10.59 1.89
C HIS A 54 12.72 11.60 0.78
N LEU A 55 13.70 11.31 -0.08
CA LEU A 55 13.92 12.07 -1.31
C LEU A 55 13.05 11.47 -2.41
N THR A 56 12.13 12.28 -2.93
CA THR A 56 11.27 11.87 -4.04
C THR A 56 12.07 11.86 -5.33
N HIS A 57 12.06 10.72 -6.02
CA HIS A 57 12.70 10.56 -7.32
C HIS A 57 11.65 10.56 -8.42
N ALA A 58 11.94 11.24 -9.53
CA ALA A 58 11.07 11.20 -10.70
C ALA A 58 11.08 9.79 -11.32
N ARG A 59 9.90 9.24 -11.51
CA ARG A 59 9.64 8.01 -12.28
C ARG A 59 8.63 8.37 -13.36
N PRO A 60 9.06 8.55 -14.63
CA PRO A 60 8.18 9.04 -15.69
C PRO A 60 6.92 8.19 -15.89
N ASP A 61 7.06 6.88 -15.76
CA ASP A 61 6.04 5.84 -15.98
C ASP A 61 5.34 5.39 -14.69
N ARG A 62 5.48 6.14 -13.58
CA ARG A 62 4.98 5.70 -12.27
C ARG A 62 3.49 5.39 -12.26
N TRP A 63 2.68 6.13 -13.03
CA TRP A 63 1.24 5.95 -13.02
C TRP A 63 0.80 4.73 -13.83
N GLU A 64 1.50 4.42 -14.92
CA GLU A 64 1.27 3.20 -15.71
C GLU A 64 1.68 1.96 -14.91
N GLN A 65 2.82 2.03 -14.20
CA GLN A 65 3.24 0.98 -13.29
C GLN A 65 2.24 0.80 -12.12
N HIS A 66 1.82 1.91 -11.52
CA HIS A 66 0.89 1.89 -10.39
C HIS A 66 -0.51 1.38 -10.79
N GLU A 67 -1.00 1.70 -11.99
CA GLU A 67 -2.26 1.14 -12.49
C GLU A 67 -2.18 -0.38 -12.58
N ALA A 68 -1.09 -0.93 -13.13
CA ALA A 68 -0.90 -2.37 -13.23
C ALA A 68 -0.78 -3.06 -11.86
N THR A 69 -0.08 -2.44 -10.90
CA THR A 69 0.01 -2.99 -9.54
C THR A 69 -1.28 -2.81 -8.75
N HIS A 70 -2.02 -1.72 -8.96
CA HIS A 70 -3.35 -1.52 -8.38
C HIS A 70 -4.36 -2.56 -8.86
N GLN A 71 -4.37 -2.89 -10.15
CA GLN A 71 -5.21 -3.97 -10.70
C GLN A 71 -4.90 -5.32 -10.05
N ARG A 72 -3.61 -5.64 -9.85
CA ARG A 72 -3.21 -6.83 -9.08
C ARG A 72 -3.72 -6.75 -7.65
N PHE A 73 -3.52 -5.62 -6.98
CA PHE A 73 -3.95 -5.42 -5.60
C PHE A 73 -5.46 -5.63 -5.44
N ALA A 74 -6.28 -5.03 -6.32
CA ALA A 74 -7.72 -5.22 -6.33
C ALA A 74 -8.14 -6.65 -6.65
N SER A 75 -7.40 -7.38 -7.48
CA SER A 75 -7.67 -8.80 -7.75
C SER A 75 -7.41 -9.72 -6.55
N LEU A 76 -6.52 -9.31 -5.64
CA LEU A 76 -6.18 -10.04 -4.42
C LEU A 76 -7.11 -9.65 -3.26
N HIS A 77 -7.51 -8.38 -3.21
CA HIS A 77 -8.29 -7.78 -2.12
C HIS A 77 -9.41 -6.91 -2.70
N ASP A 78 -10.54 -7.52 -3.04
CA ASP A 78 -11.66 -6.84 -3.71
C ASP A 78 -12.56 -6.06 -2.74
N THR A 79 -11.99 -5.05 -2.09
CA THR A 79 -12.69 -4.17 -1.15
C THR A 79 -12.86 -2.76 -1.73
N ALA A 80 -13.87 -2.03 -1.25
CA ALA A 80 -14.21 -0.71 -1.77
C ALA A 80 -13.07 0.30 -1.61
N ASP A 81 -12.38 0.27 -0.48
CA ASP A 81 -11.19 1.08 -0.19
C ASP A 81 -10.00 0.77 -1.12
N VAL A 82 -9.74 -0.51 -1.40
CA VAL A 82 -8.70 -0.92 -2.35
C VAL A 82 -9.04 -0.43 -3.75
N ARG A 83 -10.29 -0.62 -4.22
CA ARG A 83 -10.73 -0.11 -5.54
C ARG A 83 -10.66 1.42 -5.63
N ALA A 84 -10.95 2.13 -4.55
CA ALA A 84 -10.94 3.59 -4.49
C ALA A 84 -9.53 4.20 -4.40
N LEU A 85 -8.48 3.42 -4.15
CA LEU A 85 -7.11 3.90 -3.92
C LEU A 85 -6.59 4.92 -4.96
N PRO A 86 -6.85 4.80 -6.27
CA PRO A 86 -6.40 5.80 -7.25
C PRO A 86 -6.94 7.21 -6.95
N LEU A 87 -8.15 7.33 -6.40
CA LEU A 87 -8.75 8.61 -6.02
C LEU A 87 -7.98 9.33 -4.92
N LEU A 88 -7.28 8.58 -4.05
CA LEU A 88 -6.43 9.16 -3.02
C LEU A 88 -5.14 9.75 -3.61
N LEU A 89 -4.62 9.17 -4.69
CA LEU A 89 -3.31 9.50 -5.27
C LEU A 89 -3.39 10.58 -6.35
N THR A 90 -4.48 10.61 -7.11
CA THR A 90 -4.67 11.56 -8.22
C THR A 90 -5.85 12.51 -8.01
N GLY A 91 -6.68 12.26 -6.98
CA GLY A 91 -7.90 13.02 -6.69
C GLY A 91 -7.82 13.75 -5.35
N SER A 92 -8.77 13.43 -4.46
CA SER A 92 -8.86 14.04 -3.13
C SER A 92 -9.22 13.00 -2.08
N LEU A 93 -8.85 13.30 -0.84
CA LEU A 93 -9.21 12.48 0.33
C LEU A 93 -10.73 12.33 0.48
N ALA A 94 -11.50 13.39 0.19
CA ALA A 94 -12.96 13.36 0.25
C ALA A 94 -13.56 12.41 -0.80
N ALA A 95 -13.04 12.43 -2.04
CA ALA A 95 -13.49 11.53 -3.10
C ALA A 95 -13.17 10.07 -2.78
N TYR A 96 -11.99 9.81 -2.19
CA TYR A 96 -11.62 8.48 -1.72
C TYR A 96 -12.60 7.95 -0.67
N PHE A 97 -12.87 8.70 0.41
CA PHE A 97 -13.77 8.23 1.47
C PHE A 97 -15.20 8.03 0.97
N ALA A 98 -15.70 8.92 0.11
CA ALA A 98 -17.03 8.77 -0.49
C ALA A 98 -17.18 7.47 -1.31
N ALA A 99 -16.10 7.00 -1.94
CA ALA A 99 -16.09 5.76 -2.73
C ALA A 99 -15.74 4.51 -1.90
N ALA A 100 -14.98 4.67 -0.81
CA ALA A 100 -14.59 3.56 0.07
C ALA A 100 -15.71 3.15 1.04
N GLU A 101 -16.65 4.06 1.33
CA GLU A 101 -17.76 3.85 2.26
C GLU A 101 -19.08 3.44 1.55
N SER A 102 -19.09 3.37 0.21
CA SER A 102 -20.24 2.97 -0.62
C SER A 102 -20.29 1.47 -0.87
#